data_AF-A0A8H6FQ62-F1
#
_entry.id   AF-A0A8H6FQ62-F1
#
_cell.length_a   1.000
_cell.length_b   1.000
_cell.length_c   1.000
_cell.angle_alpha   90.00
_cell.angle_beta   90.00
_cell.angle_gamma   90.00
#
_symmetry.space_group_name_H-M   'P 1'
#
loop_
_entity.id
_entity.type
_entity.pdbx_description
1 polymer ?
#
loop_
_entity_poly.entity_id
_entity_poly.type
_entity_poly.pdbx_seq_one_letter_code
_entity_poly.pdbx_strand_id
1 'polypeptide(L)'
;MISIRRSRTIVLPILLFSLIWLVFRGHLRWLHHPFTTAINGTSADQVPPSPFQSGLIDFWDTASRALVEAKPDCSLPTDPIEAPLNEFASLKKGFDFRPDLLKISQQDVDKMRAAHARFVAQIPELAQKLPYATGTQGIVVAASGALLPVFLVSLKMLRRTGSTLPVEVFMESKNNYEKEICEIVLPPMNATCMIFSEILEAVPHRLKMSRYQLKALALGFSSFDDVLLLDADNLPVEQPENLLNSEPYLSKGFVSWPDYWANTASPKFYEISMQPVPPTSERAASEAGQLLLSKGKHASLLLLILYYNYYGPNHYYKLLSQSPAGERDRETDKETYLAAAMSLNASFHTVTTNIETLGYTQVHDNRFKGAGMVQHNSEDDYSKNILHNKEIKEVRPSFLHANTYRLDASEMHDIFNSELRSQRMWGETKGMIGKFGRDVEKQVWAETLYTGCHLEHAFSAWVNKTHVCKRIGRVYKFLYN
;
A
#
# COMPACT_ATOMS: atom_id res chain seq x y z
N MET A 1 9.58 -39.64 67.84
CA MET A 1 10.07 -39.95 66.48
C MET A 1 8.85 -40.23 65.61
N ILE A 2 8.80 -39.64 64.39
CA ILE A 2 7.83 -39.90 63.29
C ILE A 2 6.44 -39.25 63.48
N SER A 3 5.77 -38.58 62.54
CA SER A 3 6.08 -37.87 61.28
C SER A 3 4.72 -37.32 60.80
N ILE A 4 4.49 -36.01 60.86
CA ILE A 4 3.31 -35.38 60.24
C ILE A 4 3.83 -34.41 59.19
N ARG A 5 4.26 -34.95 58.04
CA ARG A 5 4.65 -34.16 56.88
C ARG A 5 4.54 -34.96 55.58
N ARG A 6 3.35 -35.46 55.23
CA ARG A 6 3.06 -36.04 53.91
C ARG A 6 1.57 -35.92 53.60
N SER A 7 1.17 -34.80 53.01
CA SER A 7 -0.13 -34.69 52.31
C SER A 7 -0.20 -33.47 51.37
N ARG A 8 0.65 -32.45 51.57
CA ARG A 8 0.61 -31.21 50.77
C ARG A 8 1.37 -31.24 49.42
N THR A 9 2.11 -32.31 49.11
CA THR A 9 2.93 -32.38 47.88
C THR A 9 2.26 -33.06 46.67
N ILE A 10 1.07 -33.64 46.84
CA ILE A 10 0.38 -34.36 45.75
C ILE A 10 -0.88 -33.63 45.28
N VAL A 11 -1.51 -32.81 46.13
CA VAL A 11 -2.78 -32.13 45.79
C VAL A 11 -2.56 -30.95 44.83
N LEU A 12 -1.45 -30.23 44.94
CA LEU A 12 -1.15 -29.07 44.09
C LEU A 12 -0.89 -29.42 42.61
N PRO A 13 -0.09 -30.46 42.25
CA PRO A 13 0.11 -30.82 40.85
C PRO A 13 -1.15 -31.43 40.21
N ILE A 14 -2.02 -32.10 40.97
CA ILE A 14 -3.29 -32.66 40.45
C ILE A 14 -4.28 -31.53 40.11
N LEU A 15 -4.37 -30.50 40.94
CA LEU A 15 -5.20 -29.33 40.65
C LEU A 15 -4.67 -28.55 39.43
N LEU A 16 -3.35 -28.40 39.30
CA LEU A 16 -2.75 -27.75 38.13
C LEU A 16 -2.99 -28.54 36.83
N PHE A 17 -2.87 -29.87 36.87
CA PHE A 17 -3.16 -30.73 35.71
C PHE A 17 -4.64 -30.70 35.34
N SER A 18 -5.54 -30.65 36.32
CA SER A 18 -6.98 -30.56 36.06
C SER A 18 -7.37 -29.21 35.44
N LEU A 19 -6.71 -28.12 35.83
CA LEU A 19 -6.93 -26.79 35.26
C LEU A 19 -6.39 -26.71 33.82
N ILE A 20 -5.18 -27.23 33.59
CA ILE A 20 -4.59 -27.29 32.25
C ILE A 20 -5.42 -28.19 31.33
N TRP A 21 -5.94 -29.32 31.82
CA TRP A 21 -6.79 -30.23 31.05
C TRP A 21 -8.17 -29.63 30.72
N LEU A 22 -8.75 -28.82 31.63
CA LEU A 22 -9.99 -28.09 31.37
C LEU A 22 -9.79 -26.96 30.33
N VAL A 23 -8.67 -26.24 30.39
CA VAL A 23 -8.29 -25.23 29.37
C VAL A 23 -8.01 -25.90 28.03
N PHE A 24 -7.32 -27.05 28.01
CA PHE A 24 -7.07 -27.82 26.79
C PHE A 24 -8.36 -28.41 26.18
N ARG A 25 -9.32 -28.87 27.01
CA ARG A 25 -10.64 -29.30 26.53
C ARG A 25 -11.49 -28.14 26.01
N GLY A 26 -11.38 -26.94 26.59
CA GLY A 26 -11.99 -25.73 26.03
C GLY A 26 -11.39 -25.36 24.67
N HIS A 27 -10.07 -25.46 24.53
CA HIS A 27 -9.36 -25.12 23.29
C HIS A 27 -9.57 -26.17 22.18
N LEU A 28 -9.62 -27.47 22.50
CA LEU A 28 -9.92 -28.53 21.52
C LEU A 28 -11.40 -28.59 21.13
N ARG A 29 -12.34 -28.21 22.01
CA ARG A 29 -13.76 -28.07 21.63
C ARG A 29 -13.99 -26.90 20.66
N TRP A 30 -13.15 -25.87 20.72
CA TRP A 30 -13.18 -24.77 19.75
C TRP A 30 -12.58 -25.17 18.39
N LEU A 31 -11.59 -26.08 18.38
CA LEU A 31 -10.92 -26.55 17.15
C LEU A 31 -11.66 -27.65 16.36
N HIS A 32 -12.70 -28.28 16.94
CA HIS A 32 -13.40 -29.43 16.34
C HIS A 32 -14.93 -29.32 16.37
N HIS A 33 -15.49 -28.12 16.24
CA HIS A 33 -16.89 -28.01 15.81
C HIS A 33 -16.96 -28.10 14.28
N PRO A 34 -17.55 -29.16 13.70
CA PRO A 34 -18.01 -29.09 12.33
C PRO A 34 -19.23 -28.16 12.33
N PHE A 35 -19.03 -26.89 11.99
CA PHE A 35 -20.13 -25.98 11.71
C PHE A 35 -20.70 -26.33 10.33
N THR A 36 -21.54 -27.37 10.29
CA THR A 36 -22.51 -27.54 9.20
C THR A 36 -23.71 -26.65 9.52
N THR A 37 -23.58 -25.34 9.30
CA THR A 37 -24.76 -24.49 9.09
C THR A 37 -25.16 -24.64 7.62
N ALA A 38 -26.29 -25.31 7.41
CA ALA A 38 -26.97 -25.30 6.13
C ALA A 38 -27.24 -23.84 5.74
N ILE A 39 -26.58 -23.37 4.70
CA ILE A 39 -26.85 -22.07 4.08
C ILE A 39 -28.15 -22.24 3.31
N ASN A 40 -29.28 -21.89 3.93
CA ASN A 40 -30.49 -21.60 3.17
C ASN A 40 -30.17 -20.38 2.30
N GLY A 41 -30.17 -20.59 0.98
CA GLY A 41 -29.96 -19.55 -0.01
C GLY A 41 -31.09 -18.53 0.04
N THR A 42 -30.86 -17.43 0.75
CA THR A 42 -31.48 -16.15 0.43
C THR A 42 -30.52 -15.39 -0.48
N SER A 43 -31.00 -15.04 -1.67
CA SER A 43 -30.29 -14.25 -2.68
C SER A 43 -29.56 -13.06 -2.04
N ALA A 44 -28.25 -12.96 -2.24
CA ALA A 44 -27.36 -11.94 -1.67
C ALA A 44 -27.56 -10.52 -2.25
N ASP A 45 -28.72 -10.22 -2.86
CA ASP A 45 -28.94 -9.01 -3.65
C ASP A 45 -29.72 -7.89 -2.93
N GLN A 46 -30.05 -8.03 -1.63
CA GLN A 46 -30.86 -7.00 -0.93
C GLN A 46 -30.44 -6.68 0.51
N VAL A 47 -29.13 -6.61 0.79
CA VAL A 47 -28.69 -5.93 2.02
C VAL A 47 -28.60 -4.43 1.71
N PRO A 48 -29.37 -3.57 2.39
CA PRO A 48 -29.26 -2.12 2.19
C PRO A 48 -27.84 -1.65 2.57
N PRO A 49 -27.30 -0.63 1.88
CA PRO A 49 -25.98 -0.11 2.19
C PRO A 49 -25.90 0.35 3.64
N SER A 50 -24.73 0.19 4.26
CA SER A 50 -24.48 0.73 5.60
C SER A 50 -24.61 2.27 5.60
N PRO A 51 -24.87 2.93 6.76
CA PRO A 51 -24.93 4.38 6.81
C PRO A 51 -23.69 5.09 6.26
N PHE A 52 -22.50 4.51 6.50
CA PHE A 52 -21.25 5.01 5.93
C PHE A 52 -21.20 4.86 4.40
N GLN A 53 -21.62 3.71 3.89
CA GLN A 53 -21.71 3.46 2.45
C GLN A 53 -22.74 4.37 1.77
N SER A 54 -23.88 4.64 2.39
CA SER A 54 -24.85 5.63 1.90
C SER A 54 -24.23 7.03 1.83
N GLY A 55 -23.54 7.47 2.89
CA GLY A 55 -22.83 8.74 2.88
C GLY A 55 -21.75 8.83 1.80
N LEU A 56 -21.05 7.73 1.51
CA LEU A 56 -20.08 7.66 0.41
C LEU A 56 -20.75 7.78 -0.96
N ILE A 57 -21.91 7.15 -1.16
CA ILE A 57 -22.67 7.25 -2.41
C ILE A 57 -23.13 8.70 -2.64
N ASP A 58 -23.65 9.37 -1.61
CA ASP A 58 -24.09 10.77 -1.68
C ASP A 58 -22.92 11.72 -1.98
N PHE A 59 -21.80 11.51 -1.29
CA PHE A 59 -20.55 12.22 -1.56
C PHE A 59 -20.10 12.00 -3.00
N TRP A 60 -20.08 10.75 -3.46
CA TRP A 60 -19.59 10.40 -4.80
C TRP A 60 -20.49 10.95 -5.91
N ASP A 61 -21.81 11.01 -5.72
CA ASP A 61 -22.69 11.67 -6.68
C ASP A 61 -22.31 13.15 -6.85
N THR A 62 -22.04 13.84 -5.74
CA THR A 62 -21.60 15.24 -5.78
C THR A 62 -20.22 15.38 -6.42
N ALA A 63 -19.25 14.58 -5.97
CA ALA A 63 -17.87 14.65 -6.45
C ALA A 63 -17.74 14.27 -7.94
N SER A 64 -18.48 13.26 -8.40
CA SER A 64 -18.45 12.83 -9.80
C SER A 64 -18.99 13.89 -10.76
N ARG A 65 -20.01 14.67 -10.36
CA ARG A 65 -20.49 15.84 -11.12
C ARG A 65 -19.41 16.92 -11.20
N ALA A 66 -18.78 17.26 -10.08
CA ALA A 66 -17.69 18.22 -10.05
C ALA A 66 -16.51 17.81 -10.96
N LEU A 67 -16.16 16.52 -10.98
CA LEU A 67 -15.17 15.97 -11.89
C LEU A 67 -15.58 16.24 -13.35
N VAL A 68 -16.80 15.84 -13.74
CA VAL A 68 -17.33 16.03 -15.10
C VAL A 68 -17.38 17.50 -15.51
N GLU A 69 -17.85 18.38 -14.64
CA GLU A 69 -17.92 19.82 -14.87
C GLU A 69 -16.53 20.44 -15.07
N ALA A 70 -15.52 19.93 -14.38
CA ALA A 70 -14.13 20.36 -14.50
C ALA A 70 -13.32 19.54 -15.53
N LYS A 71 -13.98 18.86 -16.46
CA LYS A 71 -13.28 18.13 -17.52
C LYS A 71 -12.35 19.06 -18.32
N PRO A 72 -11.06 18.70 -18.49
CA PRO A 72 -10.20 19.40 -19.42
C PRO A 72 -10.65 19.18 -20.87
N ASP A 73 -11.01 20.28 -21.55
CA ASP A 73 -11.49 20.26 -22.95
C ASP A 73 -10.36 20.55 -23.94
N CYS A 74 -9.23 19.85 -23.79
CA CYS A 74 -8.04 20.04 -24.59
C CYS A 74 -7.74 18.84 -25.48
N SER A 75 -6.89 19.06 -26.49
CA SER A 75 -6.31 17.95 -27.25
C SER A 75 -5.45 17.10 -26.31
N LEU A 76 -5.43 15.77 -26.52
CA LEU A 76 -4.58 14.89 -25.73
C LEU A 76 -3.10 15.25 -25.95
N PRO A 77 -2.29 15.37 -24.89
CA PRO A 77 -0.86 15.56 -25.05
C PRO A 77 -0.27 14.40 -25.88
N THR A 78 0.56 14.73 -26.87
CA THR A 78 1.27 13.68 -27.63
C THR A 78 2.18 12.92 -26.69
N ASP A 79 2.44 11.65 -26.98
CA ASP A 79 3.44 10.91 -26.22
C ASP A 79 4.79 11.64 -26.28
N PRO A 80 5.42 11.92 -25.12
CA PRO A 80 6.69 12.63 -25.09
C PRO A 80 7.77 11.78 -25.76
N ILE A 81 8.80 12.45 -26.29
CA ILE A 81 10.10 11.79 -26.51
C ILE A 81 10.59 11.38 -25.12
N GLU A 82 10.97 10.11 -24.93
CA GLU A 82 11.27 9.55 -23.61
C GLU A 82 12.41 10.32 -22.91
N ALA A 83 12.18 10.78 -21.68
CA ALA A 83 13.24 11.33 -20.85
C ALA A 83 14.10 10.19 -20.27
N PRO A 84 15.43 10.35 -20.16
CA PRO A 84 16.25 9.38 -19.46
C PRO A 84 15.87 9.33 -17.98
N LEU A 85 15.70 8.12 -17.46
CA LEU A 85 15.53 7.89 -16.03
C LEU A 85 16.88 8.09 -15.33
N ASN A 86 16.98 9.15 -14.53
CA ASN A 86 18.15 9.43 -13.72
C ASN A 86 17.87 9.04 -12.27
N GLU A 87 18.79 8.30 -11.65
CA GLU A 87 18.74 8.05 -10.21
C GLU A 87 18.89 9.37 -9.46
N PHE A 88 17.96 9.65 -8.54
CA PHE A 88 17.95 10.89 -7.78
C PHE A 88 19.24 11.09 -6.98
N ALA A 89 19.75 10.02 -6.37
CA ALA A 89 20.98 10.02 -5.60
C ALA A 89 22.23 10.43 -6.41
N SER A 90 22.17 10.35 -7.75
CA SER A 90 23.25 10.77 -8.64
C SER A 90 23.21 12.26 -9.02
N LEU A 91 22.10 12.95 -8.73
CA LEU A 91 21.94 14.36 -9.08
C LEU A 91 22.75 15.26 -8.15
N LYS A 92 23.45 16.23 -8.75
CA LYS A 92 24.10 17.29 -7.97
C LYS A 92 23.05 18.23 -7.40
N LYS A 93 23.25 18.70 -6.16
CA LYS A 93 22.37 19.71 -5.55
C LYS A 93 22.32 20.97 -6.42
N GLY A 94 21.12 21.46 -6.73
CA GLY A 94 20.90 22.60 -7.62
C GLY A 94 21.00 22.25 -9.11
N PHE A 95 21.08 20.96 -9.46
CA PHE A 95 20.85 20.53 -10.84
C PHE A 95 19.39 20.83 -11.21
N ASP A 96 19.23 21.60 -12.29
CA ASP A 96 17.96 22.22 -12.70
C ASP A 96 17.52 21.78 -14.11
N PHE A 97 18.12 20.72 -14.65
CA PHE A 97 17.65 20.20 -15.93
C PHE A 97 16.33 19.46 -15.72
N ARG A 98 15.23 20.14 -16.02
CA ARG A 98 13.89 19.56 -16.16
C ARG A 98 13.56 19.46 -17.66
N PRO A 99 13.45 18.25 -18.22
CA PRO A 99 13.10 18.10 -19.63
C PRO A 99 11.70 18.69 -19.89
N ASP A 100 11.51 19.32 -21.05
CA ASP A 100 10.18 19.66 -21.59
C ASP A 100 10.03 18.98 -22.95
N LEU A 101 9.66 17.70 -22.90
CA LEU A 101 9.56 16.81 -24.06
C LEU A 101 8.11 16.59 -24.50
N LEU A 102 7.16 17.13 -23.72
CA LEU A 102 5.74 17.05 -24.02
C LEU A 102 5.32 18.14 -25.02
N LYS A 103 4.75 17.75 -26.15
CA LYS A 103 4.19 18.70 -27.11
C LYS A 103 2.72 18.95 -26.78
N ILE A 104 2.45 20.14 -26.24
CA ILE A 104 1.11 20.64 -25.93
C ILE A 104 1.03 22.11 -26.37
N SER A 105 -0.07 22.50 -27.02
CA SER A 105 -0.25 23.88 -27.47
C SER A 105 -0.52 24.80 -26.28
N GLN A 106 -0.15 26.09 -26.40
CA GLN A 106 -0.46 27.05 -25.34
C GLN A 106 -1.99 27.16 -25.09
N GLN A 107 -2.79 27.06 -26.16
CA GLN A 107 -4.24 27.03 -26.05
C GLN A 107 -4.72 25.85 -25.20
N ASP A 108 -4.16 24.65 -25.38
CA ASP A 108 -4.50 23.48 -24.58
C ASP A 108 -4.02 23.62 -23.12
N VAL A 109 -2.86 24.23 -22.89
CA VAL A 109 -2.37 24.58 -21.54
C VAL A 109 -3.35 25.53 -20.83
N ASP A 110 -3.83 26.56 -21.53
CA ASP A 110 -4.78 27.52 -20.97
C ASP A 110 -6.13 26.87 -20.64
N LYS A 111 -6.60 25.92 -21.49
CA LYS A 111 -7.79 25.12 -21.21
C LYS A 111 -7.62 24.19 -20.02
N MET A 112 -6.47 23.52 -19.90
CA MET A 112 -6.12 22.69 -18.74
C MET A 112 -6.08 23.54 -17.47
N ARG A 113 -5.49 24.74 -17.51
CA ARG A 113 -5.46 25.70 -16.40
C ARG A 113 -6.87 26.11 -15.98
N ALA A 114 -7.74 26.44 -16.94
CA ALA A 114 -9.12 26.82 -16.64
C ALA A 114 -9.92 25.67 -16.01
N ALA A 115 -9.74 24.44 -16.50
CA ALA A 115 -10.38 23.24 -15.94
C ALA A 115 -9.88 22.93 -14.52
N HIS A 116 -8.57 22.99 -14.31
CA HIS A 116 -7.93 22.83 -13.01
C HIS A 116 -8.45 23.86 -11.99
N ALA A 117 -8.44 25.15 -12.35
CA ALA A 117 -8.94 26.21 -11.49
C ALA A 117 -10.44 26.03 -11.15
N ARG A 118 -11.24 25.55 -12.10
CA ARG A 118 -12.66 25.24 -11.87
C ARG A 118 -12.84 24.13 -10.84
N PHE A 119 -12.04 23.06 -10.90
CA PHE A 119 -12.10 21.99 -9.91
C PHE A 119 -11.63 22.48 -8.54
N VAL A 120 -10.49 23.18 -8.48
CA VAL A 120 -9.93 23.73 -7.22
C VAL A 120 -10.93 24.63 -6.50
N ALA A 121 -11.72 25.43 -7.25
CA ALA A 121 -12.75 26.28 -6.67
C ALA A 121 -13.88 25.50 -5.95
N GLN A 122 -14.14 24.24 -6.33
CA GLN A 122 -15.19 23.41 -5.74
C GLN A 122 -14.69 22.58 -4.54
N ILE A 123 -13.38 22.42 -4.38
CA ILE A 123 -12.77 21.58 -3.34
C ILE A 123 -13.26 21.91 -1.92
N PRO A 124 -13.34 23.18 -1.48
CA PRO A 124 -13.72 23.48 -0.09
C PRO A 124 -15.11 22.95 0.31
N GLU A 125 -16.07 22.95 -0.62
CA GLU A 125 -17.41 22.40 -0.36
C GLU A 125 -17.40 20.87 -0.39
N LEU A 126 -16.74 20.29 -1.40
CA LEU A 126 -16.62 18.84 -1.53
C LEU A 126 -15.92 18.22 -0.31
N ALA A 127 -14.89 18.88 0.23
CA ALA A 127 -14.08 18.39 1.34
C ALA A 127 -14.91 18.23 2.62
N GLN A 128 -15.90 19.10 2.83
CA GLN A 128 -16.82 19.03 3.98
C GLN A 128 -17.79 17.85 3.88
N LYS A 129 -18.04 17.33 2.68
CA LYS A 129 -18.95 16.21 2.43
C LYS A 129 -18.24 14.86 2.40
N LEU A 130 -16.90 14.83 2.41
CA LEU A 130 -16.13 13.59 2.40
C LEU A 130 -16.37 12.82 3.71
N PRO A 131 -16.97 11.61 3.67
CA PRO A 131 -17.27 10.87 4.89
C PRO A 131 -16.05 10.11 5.39
N TYR A 132 -15.80 10.19 6.69
CA TYR A 132 -14.84 9.38 7.44
C TYR A 132 -15.16 9.46 8.94
N ALA A 133 -14.66 8.50 9.72
CA ALA A 133 -14.82 8.45 11.16
C ALA A 133 -13.65 9.17 11.85
N THR A 134 -13.91 10.36 12.39
CA THR A 134 -12.89 11.19 13.07
C THR A 134 -12.14 10.44 14.18
N GLY A 135 -10.83 10.65 14.27
CA GLY A 135 -9.96 10.04 15.29
C GLY A 135 -9.73 8.54 15.15
N THR A 136 -10.11 7.95 14.02
CA THR A 136 -9.83 6.53 13.72
C THR A 136 -8.57 6.40 12.87
N GLN A 137 -7.81 5.34 13.13
CA GLN A 137 -6.60 4.98 12.38
C GLN A 137 -6.82 3.65 11.66
N GLY A 138 -6.32 3.52 10.44
CA GLY A 138 -6.38 2.25 9.73
C GLY A 138 -5.51 2.17 8.49
N ILE A 139 -5.46 0.98 7.91
CA ILE A 139 -4.68 0.68 6.72
C ILE A 139 -5.63 0.44 5.56
N VAL A 140 -5.27 0.95 4.40
CA VAL A 140 -6.06 0.81 3.18
C VAL A 140 -5.20 0.15 2.12
N VAL A 141 -5.75 -0.89 1.50
CA VAL A 141 -5.09 -1.65 0.45
C VAL A 141 -6.03 -1.82 -0.74
N ALA A 142 -5.58 -1.54 -1.96
CA ALA A 142 -6.29 -1.91 -3.17
C ALA A 142 -5.75 -3.25 -3.69
N ALA A 143 -6.45 -4.35 -3.44
CA ALA A 143 -6.00 -5.69 -3.83
C ALA A 143 -7.17 -6.57 -4.27
N SER A 144 -6.99 -7.27 -5.39
CA SER A 144 -7.95 -8.26 -5.90
C SER A 144 -7.25 -9.33 -6.72
N GLY A 145 -7.92 -10.49 -6.90
CA GLY A 145 -7.43 -11.60 -7.72
C GLY A 145 -6.01 -12.02 -7.34
N ALA A 146 -5.08 -11.99 -8.31
CA ALA A 146 -3.68 -12.39 -8.11
C ALA A 146 -2.92 -11.60 -7.03
N LEU A 147 -3.42 -10.44 -6.59
CA LEU A 147 -2.80 -9.68 -5.50
C LEU A 147 -3.28 -10.13 -4.10
N LEU A 148 -4.39 -10.86 -3.97
CA LEU A 148 -4.89 -11.29 -2.66
C LEU A 148 -3.97 -12.29 -1.93
N PRO A 149 -3.39 -13.31 -2.59
CA PRO A 149 -2.40 -14.17 -1.93
C PRO A 149 -1.17 -13.39 -1.46
N VAL A 150 -0.72 -12.41 -2.26
CA VAL A 150 0.42 -11.55 -1.95
C VAL A 150 0.11 -10.65 -0.75
N PHE A 151 -1.05 -9.99 -0.78
CA PHE A 151 -1.53 -9.15 0.32
C PHE A 151 -1.66 -9.96 1.61
N LEU A 152 -2.14 -11.20 1.56
CA LEU A 152 -2.24 -12.02 2.77
C LEU A 152 -0.88 -12.26 3.43
N VAL A 153 0.18 -12.47 2.64
CA VAL A 153 1.55 -12.55 3.17
C VAL A 153 1.94 -11.22 3.81
N SER A 154 1.66 -10.08 3.17
CA SER A 154 1.91 -8.75 3.74
C SER A 154 1.13 -8.50 5.03
N LEU A 155 -0.17 -8.81 5.07
CA LEU A 155 -1.03 -8.70 6.26
C LEU A 155 -0.50 -9.55 7.42
N LYS A 156 -0.05 -10.78 7.15
CA LYS A 156 0.57 -11.62 8.18
C LYS A 156 1.88 -11.00 8.68
N MET A 157 2.72 -10.46 7.78
CA MET A 157 3.94 -9.74 8.17
C MET A 157 3.63 -8.49 9.01
N LEU A 158 2.60 -7.72 8.65
CA LEU A 158 2.07 -6.62 9.47
C LEU A 158 1.68 -7.11 10.86
N ARG A 159 0.92 -8.21 10.98
CA ARG A 159 0.52 -8.72 12.31
C ARG A 159 1.71 -9.20 13.14
N ARG A 160 2.82 -9.64 12.50
CA ARG A 160 4.06 -9.97 13.21
C ARG A 160 4.79 -8.76 13.79
N THR A 161 4.50 -7.54 13.33
CA THR A 161 5.02 -6.33 13.96
C THR A 161 4.30 -5.99 15.27
N GLY A 162 3.21 -6.69 15.57
CA GLY A 162 2.33 -6.40 16.70
C GLY A 162 1.23 -5.40 16.37
N SER A 163 1.14 -4.94 15.12
CA SER A 163 0.11 -4.00 14.70
C SER A 163 -1.30 -4.59 14.81
N THR A 164 -2.22 -3.80 15.36
CA THR A 164 -3.64 -4.14 15.49
C THR A 164 -4.55 -3.30 14.61
N LEU A 165 -3.98 -2.35 13.83
CA LEU A 165 -4.74 -1.46 12.97
C LEU A 165 -5.72 -2.23 12.08
N PRO A 166 -6.99 -1.78 12.00
CA PRO A 166 -7.95 -2.34 11.05
C PRO A 166 -7.48 -2.11 9.62
N VAL A 167 -7.80 -3.07 8.74
CA VAL A 167 -7.45 -2.99 7.31
C VAL A 167 -8.71 -3.04 6.46
N GLU A 168 -8.87 -2.06 5.58
CA GLU A 168 -9.89 -2.08 4.53
C GLU A 168 -9.25 -2.47 3.19
N VAL A 169 -9.70 -3.59 2.64
CA VAL A 169 -9.20 -4.16 1.39
C VAL A 169 -10.20 -3.86 0.27
N PHE A 170 -9.87 -2.89 -0.56
CA PHE A 170 -10.72 -2.45 -1.66
C PHE A 170 -10.54 -3.31 -2.91
N MET A 171 -11.66 -3.80 -3.42
CA MET A 171 -11.78 -4.62 -4.61
C MET A 171 -12.55 -3.87 -5.70
N GLU A 172 -12.21 -4.12 -6.96
CA GLU A 172 -12.82 -3.43 -8.10
C GLU A 172 -14.33 -3.68 -8.21
N SER A 173 -14.76 -4.94 -8.11
CA SER A 173 -16.16 -5.32 -8.27
C SER A 173 -16.54 -6.56 -7.47
N LYS A 174 -17.84 -6.86 -7.41
CA LYS A 174 -18.37 -8.11 -6.83
C LYS A 174 -17.79 -9.37 -7.47
N ASN A 175 -17.37 -9.32 -8.74
CA ASN A 175 -16.73 -10.45 -9.41
C ASN A 175 -15.34 -10.77 -8.85
N ASN A 176 -14.72 -9.81 -8.17
CA ASN A 176 -13.44 -9.99 -7.51
C ASN A 176 -13.59 -10.39 -6.04
N TYR A 177 -14.81 -10.43 -5.53
CA TYR A 177 -15.09 -10.77 -4.13
C TYR A 177 -14.90 -12.27 -3.90
N GLU A 178 -13.95 -12.62 -3.04
CA GLU A 178 -13.63 -14.00 -2.71
C GLU A 178 -14.22 -14.34 -1.33
N LYS A 179 -15.40 -14.97 -1.31
CA LYS A 179 -16.20 -15.18 -0.10
C LYS A 179 -15.42 -15.81 1.06
N GLU A 180 -14.70 -16.90 0.80
CA GLU A 180 -13.90 -17.57 1.84
C GLU A 180 -12.81 -16.64 2.40
N ILE A 181 -12.13 -15.89 1.53
CA ILE A 181 -11.09 -14.95 1.95
C ILE A 181 -11.70 -13.81 2.78
N CYS A 182 -12.75 -13.17 2.27
CA CYS A 182 -13.35 -11.98 2.86
C CYS A 182 -14.16 -12.23 4.14
N GLU A 183 -14.85 -13.37 4.24
CA GLU A 183 -15.74 -13.66 5.36
C GLU A 183 -15.10 -14.55 6.43
N ILE A 184 -14.03 -15.29 6.10
CA ILE A 184 -13.44 -16.29 7.00
C ILE A 184 -11.97 -15.99 7.30
N VAL A 185 -11.15 -15.75 6.27
CA VAL A 185 -9.69 -15.64 6.43
C VAL A 185 -9.26 -14.27 6.97
N LEU A 186 -9.77 -13.19 6.38
CA LEU A 186 -9.38 -11.81 6.71
C LEU A 186 -9.94 -11.28 8.05
N PRO A 187 -11.20 -11.55 8.45
CA PRO A 187 -11.77 -10.95 9.67
C PRO A 187 -11.01 -11.25 10.97
N PRO A 188 -10.48 -12.48 11.21
CA PRO A 188 -9.65 -12.77 12.39
C PRO A 188 -8.36 -11.95 12.46
N MET A 189 -7.91 -11.36 11.35
CA MET A 189 -6.77 -10.46 11.29
C MET A 189 -7.18 -8.99 11.25
N ASN A 190 -8.41 -8.65 11.66
CA ASN A 190 -8.96 -7.29 11.64
C ASN A 190 -8.89 -6.65 10.24
N ALA A 191 -9.24 -7.42 9.21
CA ALA A 191 -9.27 -6.97 7.82
C ALA A 191 -10.66 -7.24 7.20
N THR A 192 -11.19 -6.25 6.49
CA THR A 192 -12.54 -6.29 5.88
C THR A 192 -12.45 -5.92 4.40
N CYS A 193 -13.21 -6.63 3.56
CA CYS A 193 -13.29 -6.34 2.13
C CYS A 193 -14.33 -5.26 1.84
N MET A 194 -13.96 -4.32 0.95
CA MET A 194 -14.81 -3.24 0.44
C MET A 194 -14.89 -3.33 -1.09
N ILE A 195 -16.02 -2.96 -1.70
CA ILE A 195 -16.24 -3.12 -3.15
C ILE A 195 -16.50 -1.76 -3.80
N PHE A 196 -15.64 -1.34 -4.72
CA PHE A 196 -15.79 -0.05 -5.41
C PHE A 196 -17.06 0.03 -6.23
N SER A 197 -17.41 -1.00 -6.99
CA SER A 197 -18.58 -0.99 -7.88
C SER A 197 -19.89 -0.68 -7.13
N GLU A 198 -20.00 -1.04 -5.85
CA GLU A 198 -21.18 -0.72 -5.03
C GLU A 198 -21.36 0.76 -4.75
N ILE A 199 -20.27 1.54 -4.81
CA ILE A 199 -20.28 2.99 -4.65
C ILE A 199 -20.31 3.68 -6.02
N LEU A 200 -19.42 3.25 -6.93
CA LEU A 200 -19.22 3.90 -8.23
C LEU A 200 -20.41 3.74 -9.18
N GLU A 201 -21.13 2.62 -9.13
CA GLU A 201 -22.25 2.33 -10.03
C GLU A 201 -23.61 2.76 -9.45
N ALA A 202 -23.64 3.16 -8.18
CA ALA A 202 -24.84 3.63 -7.49
C ALA A 202 -25.27 5.05 -7.91
N VAL A 203 -24.41 5.78 -8.63
CA VAL A 203 -24.64 7.17 -9.05
C VAL A 203 -24.96 7.26 -10.55
N PRO A 204 -25.71 8.30 -11.01
CA PRO A 204 -26.09 8.46 -12.42
C PRO A 204 -24.89 8.58 -13.37
N HIS A 205 -23.83 9.26 -12.92
CA HIS A 205 -22.60 9.45 -13.69
C HIS A 205 -21.62 8.30 -13.41
N ARG A 206 -21.77 7.22 -14.17
CA ARG A 206 -20.90 6.03 -14.07
C ARG A 206 -19.51 6.32 -14.61
N LEU A 207 -18.63 6.80 -13.74
CA LEU A 207 -17.23 7.04 -14.06
C LEU A 207 -16.50 5.69 -14.16
N LYS A 208 -15.84 5.45 -15.30
CA LYS A 208 -14.96 4.28 -15.45
C LYS A 208 -13.57 4.63 -14.94
N MET A 209 -13.07 3.82 -14.03
CA MET A 209 -11.74 3.94 -13.47
C MET A 209 -10.92 2.70 -13.83
N SER A 210 -9.68 2.91 -14.24
CA SER A 210 -8.68 1.88 -14.50
C SER A 210 -7.97 1.47 -13.21
N ARG A 211 -7.29 0.32 -13.25
CA ARG A 211 -6.65 -0.32 -12.09
C ARG A 211 -5.74 0.61 -11.25
N TYR A 212 -4.96 1.48 -11.89
CA TYR A 212 -4.00 2.34 -11.18
C TYR A 212 -4.69 3.45 -10.36
N GLN A 213 -5.87 3.90 -10.79
CA GLN A 213 -6.62 4.96 -10.10
C GLN A 213 -7.31 4.46 -8.81
N LEU A 214 -7.32 3.14 -8.57
CA LEU A 214 -8.00 2.52 -7.44
C LEU A 214 -7.37 2.88 -6.09
N LYS A 215 -6.06 3.15 -6.02
CA LYS A 215 -5.41 3.52 -4.76
C LYS A 215 -5.93 4.84 -4.20
N ALA A 216 -6.01 5.85 -5.06
CA ALA A 216 -6.54 7.16 -4.69
C ALA A 216 -8.02 7.07 -4.27
N LEU A 217 -8.81 6.26 -4.95
CA LEU A 217 -10.20 5.98 -4.56
C LEU A 217 -10.30 5.22 -3.24
N ALA A 218 -9.44 4.23 -3.00
CA ALA A 218 -9.40 3.48 -1.75
C ALA A 218 -9.13 4.44 -0.59
N LEU A 219 -8.14 5.33 -0.76
CA LEU A 219 -7.83 6.37 0.21
C LEU A 219 -9.01 7.32 0.42
N GLY A 220 -9.70 7.73 -0.65
CA GLY A 220 -10.93 8.52 -0.61
C GLY A 220 -12.04 7.85 0.20
N PHE A 221 -12.38 6.62 -0.16
CA PHE A 221 -13.56 5.90 0.31
C PHE A 221 -13.36 5.12 1.61
N SER A 222 -12.14 5.06 2.14
CA SER A 222 -11.91 4.40 3.42
C SER A 222 -12.65 5.08 4.57
N SER A 223 -12.99 4.32 5.60
CA SER A 223 -13.69 4.89 6.77
C SER A 223 -12.77 5.65 7.72
N PHE A 224 -11.45 5.48 7.61
CA PHE A 224 -10.50 6.03 8.57
C PHE A 224 -10.21 7.52 8.39
N ASP A 225 -9.94 8.21 9.49
CA ASP A 225 -9.41 9.59 9.49
C ASP A 225 -7.92 9.59 9.12
N ASP A 226 -7.12 8.86 9.88
CA ASP A 226 -5.69 8.70 9.67
C ASP A 226 -5.41 7.38 8.94
N VAL A 227 -4.88 7.47 7.73
CA VAL A 227 -4.74 6.35 6.82
C VAL A 227 -3.28 6.06 6.52
N LEU A 228 -2.86 4.80 6.67
CA LEU A 228 -1.72 4.25 5.94
C LEU A 228 -2.24 3.57 4.67
N LEU A 229 -2.00 4.17 3.50
CA LEU A 229 -2.17 3.48 2.23
C LEU A 229 -1.00 2.52 2.06
N LEU A 230 -1.25 1.28 1.66
CA LEU A 230 -0.23 0.25 1.51
C LEU A 230 -0.49 -0.63 0.29
N ASP A 231 0.57 -0.95 -0.46
CA ASP A 231 0.53 -1.94 -1.53
C ASP A 231 0.54 -3.38 -0.99
N ALA A 232 -0.05 -4.30 -1.76
CA ALA A 232 -0.15 -5.71 -1.40
C ALA A 232 1.22 -6.39 -1.18
N ASP A 233 2.25 -5.95 -1.89
CA ASP A 233 3.64 -6.44 -1.85
C ASP A 233 4.58 -5.53 -1.04
N ASN A 234 4.05 -4.58 -0.29
CA ASN A 234 4.84 -3.74 0.60
C ASN A 234 4.71 -4.19 2.05
N LEU A 235 5.84 -4.53 2.68
CA LEU A 235 5.88 -5.19 3.98
C LEU A 235 6.26 -4.21 5.08
N PRO A 236 5.40 -3.95 6.07
CA PRO A 236 5.80 -3.26 7.29
C PRO A 236 6.81 -4.12 8.06
N VAL A 237 7.98 -3.55 8.37
CA VAL A 237 9.01 -4.22 9.19
C VAL A 237 9.01 -3.73 10.63
N GLU A 238 8.24 -2.69 10.94
CA GLU A 238 7.93 -2.18 12.28
C GLU A 238 6.42 -1.91 12.45
N GLN A 239 6.01 -1.52 13.66
CA GLN A 239 4.60 -1.22 13.97
C GLN A 239 4.19 0.14 13.36
N PRO A 240 3.26 0.19 12.39
CA PRO A 240 2.94 1.44 11.69
C PRO A 240 2.23 2.48 12.56
N GLU A 241 1.56 2.05 13.62
CA GLU A 241 0.97 2.94 14.63
C GLU A 241 1.98 3.97 15.15
N ASN A 242 3.27 3.61 15.26
CA ASN A 242 4.30 4.54 15.71
C ASN A 242 4.42 5.74 14.76
N LEU A 243 4.38 5.50 13.44
CA LEU A 243 4.50 6.55 12.43
C LEU A 243 3.28 7.47 12.40
N LEU A 244 2.09 6.95 12.72
CA LEU A 244 0.85 7.73 12.82
C LEU A 244 0.77 8.55 14.13
N ASN A 245 1.58 8.22 15.13
CA ASN A 245 1.55 8.83 16.45
C ASN A 245 2.82 9.63 16.78
N SER A 246 3.66 9.89 15.77
CA SER A 246 4.92 10.63 15.92
C SER A 246 5.01 11.80 14.93
N GLU A 247 5.96 12.70 15.19
CA GLU A 247 6.39 13.63 14.14
C GLU A 247 7.10 12.85 13.02
N PRO A 248 7.02 13.29 11.75
CA PRO A 248 6.37 14.51 11.28
C PRO A 248 4.86 14.38 11.04
N TYR A 249 4.26 13.19 11.21
CA TYR A 249 2.87 12.97 10.87
C TYR A 249 1.92 13.82 11.73
N LEU A 250 2.20 13.94 13.02
CA LEU A 250 1.39 14.74 13.94
C LEU A 250 1.29 16.21 13.52
N SER A 251 2.36 16.85 13.05
CA SER A 251 2.28 18.23 12.56
C SER A 251 1.81 18.32 11.10
N LYS A 252 2.27 17.42 10.23
CA LYS A 252 2.05 17.53 8.78
C LYS A 252 0.75 16.91 8.32
N GLY A 253 0.38 15.74 8.84
CA GLY A 253 -0.78 14.97 8.39
C GLY A 253 -0.65 14.33 7.00
N PHE A 254 0.42 14.58 6.27
CA PHE A 254 0.74 13.88 5.03
C PHE A 254 2.24 13.55 5.01
N VAL A 255 2.57 12.27 4.92
CA VAL A 255 3.95 11.77 4.82
C VAL A 255 4.08 10.85 3.61
N SER A 256 5.05 11.11 2.75
CA SER A 256 5.36 10.31 1.56
C SER A 256 6.78 9.74 1.60
N TRP A 257 7.03 8.69 0.83
CA TRP A 257 8.36 8.08 0.68
C TRP A 257 8.94 8.32 -0.72
N PRO A 258 10.27 8.37 -0.84
CA PRO A 258 10.92 8.54 -2.13
C PRO A 258 10.94 7.23 -2.93
N ASP A 259 10.98 7.38 -4.26
CA ASP A 259 11.40 6.37 -5.24
C ASP A 259 12.89 6.60 -5.64
N TYR A 260 13.49 5.70 -6.41
CA TYR A 260 14.90 5.81 -6.85
C TYR A 260 15.12 7.00 -7.80
N TRP A 261 14.07 7.39 -8.52
CA TRP A 261 14.16 8.27 -9.67
C TRP A 261 14.04 9.74 -9.32
N ALA A 262 14.66 10.60 -10.14
CA ALA A 262 14.37 12.02 -10.12
C ALA A 262 12.96 12.31 -10.65
N ASN A 263 12.28 13.33 -10.10
CA ASN A 263 10.99 13.77 -10.64
C ASN A 263 11.16 14.40 -12.04
N THR A 264 10.45 13.87 -13.04
CA THR A 264 10.51 14.31 -14.44
C THR A 264 9.25 15.05 -14.90
N ALA A 265 8.43 15.58 -13.98
CA ALA A 265 7.22 16.33 -14.34
C ALA A 265 7.54 17.48 -15.31
N SER A 266 6.70 17.67 -16.33
CA SER A 266 6.85 18.75 -17.31
C SER A 266 6.66 20.11 -16.64
N PRO A 267 7.44 21.14 -17.02
CA PRO A 267 7.20 22.53 -16.62
C PRO A 267 5.75 22.98 -16.85
N LYS A 268 5.07 22.41 -17.86
CA LYS A 268 3.67 22.70 -18.18
C LYS A 268 2.69 22.32 -17.06
N PHE A 269 2.99 21.31 -16.24
CA PHE A 269 2.18 21.01 -15.07
C PHE A 269 2.15 22.18 -14.07
N TYR A 270 3.31 22.76 -13.78
CA TYR A 270 3.45 23.88 -12.86
C TYR A 270 2.81 25.14 -13.43
N GLU A 271 2.89 25.35 -14.75
CA GLU A 271 2.17 26.42 -15.45
C GLU A 271 0.63 26.28 -15.35
N ILE A 272 0.11 25.04 -15.45
CA ILE A 272 -1.32 24.73 -15.33
C ILE A 272 -1.81 24.93 -13.89
N SER A 273 -1.01 24.51 -12.91
CA SER A 273 -1.35 24.58 -11.48
C SER A 273 -0.91 25.89 -10.80
N MET A 274 -0.38 26.84 -11.58
CA MET A 274 0.08 28.16 -11.13
C MET A 274 1.16 28.12 -10.04
N GLN A 275 2.14 27.23 -10.21
CA GLN A 275 3.25 27.03 -9.29
C GLN A 275 4.59 27.45 -9.92
N PRO A 276 5.59 27.83 -9.11
CA PRO A 276 6.97 27.89 -9.58
C PRO A 276 7.43 26.48 -9.97
N VAL A 277 8.32 26.40 -10.96
CA VAL A 277 8.95 25.14 -11.36
C VAL A 277 10.07 24.82 -10.36
N PRO A 278 9.99 23.70 -9.61
CA PRO A 278 11.03 23.29 -8.68
C PRO A 278 12.22 22.66 -9.41
N PRO A 279 13.46 22.82 -8.90
CA PRO A 279 14.62 22.09 -9.40
C PRO A 279 14.40 20.57 -9.36
N THR A 280 14.95 19.84 -10.32
CA THR A 280 14.86 18.36 -10.34
C THR A 280 15.61 17.69 -9.20
N SER A 281 16.53 18.41 -8.58
CA SER A 281 17.28 17.98 -7.38
C SER A 281 16.58 18.32 -6.05
N GLU A 282 15.40 18.94 -6.06
CA GLU A 282 14.70 19.34 -4.83
C GLU A 282 14.21 18.13 -4.04
N ARG A 283 13.61 17.16 -4.71
CA ARG A 283 13.13 15.90 -4.14
C ARG A 283 13.18 14.77 -5.16
N ALA A 284 13.26 13.54 -4.66
CA ALA A 284 13.03 12.36 -5.48
C ALA A 284 11.58 12.33 -5.98
N ALA A 285 11.34 11.50 -6.99
CA ALA A 285 10.00 11.00 -7.29
C ALA A 285 9.42 10.30 -6.04
N SER A 286 8.10 10.26 -5.96
CA SER A 286 7.36 9.60 -4.89
C SER A 286 7.11 8.15 -5.20
N GLU A 287 7.24 7.33 -4.17
CA GLU A 287 6.79 5.96 -4.15
C GLU A 287 5.41 5.93 -3.44
N ALA A 288 4.41 5.27 -4.03
CA ALA A 288 3.03 5.19 -3.52
C ALA A 288 2.55 3.74 -3.27
N GLY A 289 3.50 2.85 -3.01
CA GLY A 289 3.33 1.61 -2.28
C GLY A 289 3.16 1.83 -0.79
N GLN A 290 3.52 3.01 -0.26
CA GLN A 290 3.04 3.49 1.03
C GLN A 290 3.01 5.01 1.16
N LEU A 291 1.99 5.51 1.88
CA LEU A 291 1.93 6.90 2.36
C LEU A 291 1.03 7.00 3.59
N LEU A 292 1.21 8.06 4.37
CA LEU A 292 0.34 8.39 5.51
C LEU A 292 -0.47 9.63 5.18
N LEU A 293 -1.79 9.63 5.39
CA LEU A 293 -2.64 10.79 5.14
C LEU A 293 -3.77 10.91 6.18
N SER A 294 -3.89 12.10 6.76
CA SER A 294 -4.97 12.49 7.67
C SER A 294 -6.07 13.20 6.90
N LYS A 295 -7.25 12.60 6.78
CA LYS A 295 -8.41 13.21 6.11
C LYS A 295 -8.87 14.47 6.83
N GLY A 296 -8.81 14.49 8.17
CA GLY A 296 -9.11 15.66 8.98
C GLY A 296 -8.28 16.89 8.61
N LYS A 297 -7.02 16.71 8.21
CA LYS A 297 -6.14 17.80 7.77
C LYS A 297 -6.14 18.02 6.25
N HIS A 298 -6.42 16.97 5.48
CA HIS A 298 -6.11 16.90 4.04
C HIS A 298 -7.26 16.42 3.15
N ALA A 299 -8.51 16.54 3.57
CA ALA A 299 -9.67 16.24 2.72
C ALA A 299 -9.62 17.00 1.37
N SER A 300 -9.21 18.27 1.39
CA SER A 300 -9.03 19.08 0.18
C SER A 300 -7.95 18.53 -0.76
N LEU A 301 -6.83 18.08 -0.19
CA LEU A 301 -5.74 17.44 -0.92
C LEU A 301 -6.24 16.15 -1.60
N LEU A 302 -6.98 15.32 -0.88
CA LEU A 302 -7.50 14.05 -1.39
C LEU A 302 -8.42 14.24 -2.60
N LEU A 303 -9.23 15.29 -2.63
CA LEU A 303 -10.09 15.61 -3.78
C LEU A 303 -9.27 15.97 -5.02
N LEU A 304 -8.20 16.74 -4.87
CA LEU A 304 -7.35 17.09 -6.01
C LEU A 304 -6.54 15.87 -6.49
N ILE A 305 -6.13 14.98 -5.59
CA ILE A 305 -5.53 13.68 -5.94
C ILE A 305 -6.51 12.87 -6.79
N LEU A 306 -7.78 12.79 -6.37
CA LEU A 306 -8.83 12.08 -7.12
C LEU A 306 -9.02 12.68 -8.52
N TYR A 307 -9.04 14.00 -8.65
CA TYR A 307 -9.16 14.68 -9.95
C TYR A 307 -7.96 14.42 -10.87
N TYR A 308 -6.74 14.51 -10.34
CA TYR A 308 -5.53 14.19 -11.12
C TYR A 308 -5.47 12.73 -11.53
N ASN A 309 -5.87 11.80 -10.66
CA ASN A 309 -5.93 10.39 -11.02
C ASN A 309 -7.05 10.16 -12.05
N TYR A 310 -8.25 10.70 -11.86
CA TYR A 310 -9.38 10.52 -12.78
C TYR A 310 -9.05 10.96 -14.22
N TYR A 311 -8.45 12.14 -14.38
CA TYR A 311 -7.97 12.64 -15.67
C TYR A 311 -6.52 12.23 -16.00
N GLY A 312 -5.95 11.33 -15.22
CA GLY A 312 -4.56 10.89 -15.28
C GLY A 312 -4.15 10.31 -16.63
N PRO A 313 -4.69 9.15 -17.04
CA PRO A 313 -4.25 8.43 -18.25
C PRO A 313 -4.29 9.30 -19.51
N ASN A 314 -5.27 10.20 -19.61
CA ASN A 314 -5.48 11.03 -20.79
C ASN A 314 -4.78 12.41 -20.71
N HIS A 315 -4.51 12.93 -19.50
CA HIS A 315 -4.00 14.29 -19.32
C HIS A 315 -2.86 14.37 -18.32
N TYR A 316 -3.14 14.17 -17.02
CA TYR A 316 -2.20 14.52 -15.95
C TYR A 316 -1.00 13.58 -15.85
N TYR A 317 -1.12 12.30 -16.21
CA TYR A 317 0.03 11.39 -16.12
C TYR A 317 1.14 11.80 -17.11
N LYS A 318 0.79 12.28 -18.30
CA LYS A 318 1.81 12.76 -19.25
C LYS A 318 2.48 14.07 -18.79
N LEU A 319 1.81 14.84 -17.94
CA LEU A 319 2.34 16.08 -17.36
C LEU A 319 3.20 15.82 -16.13
N LEU A 320 2.85 14.82 -15.33
CA LEU A 320 3.50 14.52 -14.05
C LEU A 320 4.71 13.59 -14.20
N SER A 321 4.82 12.86 -15.30
CA SER A 321 6.00 12.06 -15.65
C SER A 321 6.24 12.07 -17.15
N GLN A 322 7.51 12.20 -17.54
CA GLN A 322 7.97 12.13 -18.92
C GLN A 322 8.79 10.85 -19.19
N SER A 323 8.62 9.84 -18.33
CA SER A 323 9.31 8.54 -18.40
C SER A 323 8.85 7.67 -19.61
N PRO A 324 9.62 6.62 -19.98
CA PRO A 324 9.33 5.73 -21.09
C PRO A 324 7.95 5.06 -21.05
N ALA A 325 7.42 4.73 -22.23
CA ALA A 325 6.00 4.38 -22.41
C ALA A 325 5.47 3.19 -21.58
N GLY A 326 6.33 2.20 -21.32
CA GLY A 326 5.96 1.00 -20.55
C GLY A 326 5.81 1.22 -19.05
N GLU A 327 6.34 2.33 -18.51
CA GLU A 327 6.39 2.64 -17.08
C GLU A 327 5.44 3.79 -16.70
N ARG A 328 4.98 4.58 -17.67
CA ARG A 328 4.20 5.82 -17.44
C ARG A 328 3.03 5.66 -16.48
N ASP A 329 2.11 4.73 -16.71
CA ASP A 329 0.91 4.65 -15.87
C ASP A 329 1.19 4.18 -14.43
N ARG A 330 2.29 3.43 -14.22
CA ARG A 330 2.71 2.90 -12.91
C ARG A 330 3.58 3.86 -12.11
N GLU A 331 4.35 4.68 -12.81
CA GLU A 331 5.21 5.69 -12.19
C GLU A 331 4.43 6.97 -11.89
N THR A 332 3.32 7.24 -12.60
CA THR A 332 2.70 8.56 -12.53
C THR A 332 1.43 8.68 -11.71
N ASP A 333 0.70 7.60 -11.47
CA ASP A 333 -0.36 7.61 -10.44
C ASP A 333 0.23 8.04 -9.08
N LYS A 334 1.47 7.62 -8.80
CA LYS A 334 2.24 7.97 -7.60
C LYS A 334 2.60 9.47 -7.50
N GLU A 335 2.87 10.17 -8.61
CA GLU A 335 3.23 11.60 -8.54
C GLU A 335 2.03 12.51 -8.23
N THR A 336 0.80 12.02 -8.39
CA THR A 336 -0.41 12.84 -8.16
C THR A 336 -0.55 13.34 -6.72
N TYR A 337 -0.04 12.59 -5.74
CA TYR A 337 -0.16 12.91 -4.31
C TYR A 337 0.62 14.17 -3.95
N LEU A 338 1.91 14.21 -4.28
CA LEU A 338 2.75 15.38 -4.03
C LEU A 338 2.38 16.55 -4.94
N ALA A 339 2.01 16.28 -6.19
CA ALA A 339 1.55 17.32 -7.12
C ALA A 339 0.33 18.08 -6.58
N ALA A 340 -0.62 17.37 -5.96
CA ALA A 340 -1.79 17.98 -5.35
C ALA A 340 -1.43 18.76 -4.08
N ALA A 341 -0.52 18.23 -3.26
CA ALA A 341 -0.06 18.90 -2.04
C ALA A 341 0.62 20.24 -2.37
N MET A 342 1.50 20.25 -3.37
CA MET A 342 2.15 21.47 -3.82
C MET A 342 1.14 22.46 -4.44
N SER A 343 0.17 21.97 -5.23
CA SER A 343 -0.85 22.81 -5.87
C SER A 343 -1.79 23.50 -4.89
N LEU A 344 -2.05 22.91 -3.73
CA LEU A 344 -2.88 23.51 -2.68
C LEU A 344 -2.06 24.15 -1.57
N ASN A 345 -0.73 24.20 -1.71
CA ASN A 345 0.19 24.64 -0.65
C ASN A 345 -0.07 23.92 0.69
N ALA A 346 -0.37 22.62 0.62
CA ALA A 346 -0.66 21.80 1.78
C ALA A 346 0.63 21.46 2.54
N SER A 347 0.54 21.27 3.86
CA SER A 347 1.69 20.81 4.65
C SER A 347 1.94 19.33 4.44
N PHE A 348 3.17 18.94 4.12
CA PHE A 348 3.58 17.55 4.00
C PHE A 348 5.04 17.35 4.43
N HIS A 349 5.43 16.09 4.63
CA HIS A 349 6.83 15.67 4.74
C HIS A 349 7.11 14.57 3.70
N THR A 350 8.26 14.64 3.04
CA THR A 350 8.77 13.54 2.22
C THR A 350 10.02 13.02 2.89
N VAL A 351 10.06 11.70 3.13
CA VAL A 351 11.24 11.05 3.72
C VAL A 351 12.46 11.33 2.84
N THR A 352 13.52 11.86 3.46
CA THR A 352 14.71 12.35 2.75
C THR A 352 15.82 11.31 2.66
N THR A 353 15.77 10.31 3.52
CA THR A 353 16.71 9.19 3.51
C THR A 353 16.50 8.34 2.25
N ASN A 354 17.58 8.17 1.49
CA ASN A 354 17.58 7.39 0.26
C ASN A 354 17.14 5.94 0.48
N ILE A 355 16.62 5.34 -0.58
CA ILE A 355 16.26 3.93 -0.61
C ILE A 355 17.53 3.09 -0.56
N GLU A 356 17.48 2.00 0.19
CA GLU A 356 18.51 0.96 0.13
C GLU A 356 17.98 -0.27 -0.62
N THR A 357 18.75 -0.77 -1.57
CA THR A 357 18.38 -1.93 -2.38
C THR A 357 18.85 -3.22 -1.72
N LEU A 358 17.92 -4.13 -1.43
CA LEU A 358 18.23 -5.52 -1.11
C LEU A 358 18.22 -6.35 -2.38
N GLY A 359 19.04 -7.40 -2.41
CA GLY A 359 19.16 -8.23 -3.60
C GLY A 359 20.15 -9.35 -3.43
N TYR A 360 20.54 -9.91 -4.55
CA TYR A 360 21.42 -11.06 -4.61
C TYR A 360 22.37 -10.96 -5.80
N THR A 361 23.50 -11.66 -5.72
CA THR A 361 24.47 -11.72 -6.82
C THR A 361 24.11 -12.85 -7.77
N GLN A 362 23.94 -12.53 -9.04
CA GLN A 362 23.61 -13.53 -10.06
C GLN A 362 24.80 -14.47 -10.30
N VAL A 363 24.52 -15.77 -10.28
CA VAL A 363 25.55 -16.82 -10.35
C VAL A 363 26.32 -16.83 -11.68
N HIS A 364 25.68 -16.41 -12.78
CA HIS A 364 26.22 -16.60 -14.14
C HIS A 364 27.14 -15.46 -14.60
N ASP A 365 26.95 -14.24 -14.13
CA ASP A 365 27.71 -13.06 -14.54
C ASP A 365 28.23 -12.21 -13.35
N ASN A 366 28.00 -12.67 -12.12
CA ASN A 366 28.41 -12.02 -10.88
C ASN A 366 27.88 -10.58 -10.72
N ARG A 367 26.77 -10.22 -11.39
CA ARG A 367 26.13 -8.91 -11.23
C ARG A 367 25.11 -8.93 -10.10
N PHE A 368 25.04 -7.83 -9.36
CA PHE A 368 24.00 -7.65 -8.34
C PHE A 368 22.65 -7.40 -9.02
N LYS A 369 21.62 -8.15 -8.62
CA LYS A 369 20.22 -7.92 -8.99
C LYS A 369 19.45 -7.48 -7.75
N GLY A 370 18.92 -6.25 -7.78
CA GLY A 370 17.98 -5.76 -6.78
C GLY A 370 16.69 -6.58 -6.80
N ALA A 371 16.16 -6.83 -5.61
CA ALA A 371 14.95 -7.63 -5.39
C ALA A 371 14.02 -7.06 -4.30
N GLY A 372 14.41 -5.97 -3.65
CA GLY A 372 13.57 -5.27 -2.67
C GLY A 372 14.08 -3.87 -2.37
N MET A 373 13.17 -3.01 -1.94
CA MET A 373 13.44 -1.61 -1.59
C MET A 373 13.24 -1.44 -0.08
N VAL A 374 14.28 -1.04 0.63
CA VAL A 374 14.17 -0.65 2.04
C VAL A 374 13.86 0.84 2.09
N GLN A 375 12.73 1.14 2.71
CA GLN A 375 12.26 2.50 2.93
C GLN A 375 12.19 2.77 4.44
N HIS A 376 12.52 4.00 4.81
CA HIS A 376 13.00 4.33 6.15
C HIS A 376 11.93 4.98 7.04
N ASN A 377 12.11 4.85 8.34
CA ASN A 377 11.24 5.40 9.37
C ASN A 377 11.20 6.94 9.27
N SER A 378 9.99 7.50 9.18
CA SER A 378 9.80 8.93 8.95
C SER A 378 10.10 9.79 10.19
N GLU A 379 9.95 9.25 11.40
CA GLU A 379 10.28 9.93 12.65
C GLU A 379 11.79 10.09 12.82
N ASP A 380 12.53 9.00 12.64
CA ASP A 380 14.00 8.98 12.66
C ASP A 380 14.55 9.91 11.57
N ASP A 381 13.99 9.83 10.34
CA ASP A 381 14.38 10.67 9.20
C ASP A 381 14.17 12.15 9.50
N TYR A 382 12.98 12.50 9.99
CA TYR A 382 12.64 13.89 10.31
C TYR A 382 13.53 14.43 11.43
N SER A 383 13.68 13.65 12.51
CA SER A 383 14.51 14.01 13.65
C SER A 383 15.97 14.21 13.26
N LYS A 384 16.52 13.32 12.43
CA LYS A 384 17.93 13.38 12.00
C LYS A 384 18.17 14.47 10.95
N ASN A 385 17.38 14.49 9.88
CA ASN A 385 17.69 15.25 8.67
C ASN A 385 17.07 16.66 8.70
N ILE A 386 15.92 16.83 9.37
CA ILE A 386 15.22 18.12 9.46
C ILE A 386 15.50 18.83 10.79
N LEU A 387 15.41 18.12 11.91
CA LEU A 387 15.69 18.68 13.23
C LEU A 387 17.17 18.61 13.61
N HIS A 388 18.01 18.01 12.77
CA HIS A 388 19.45 17.88 12.97
C HIS A 388 19.85 17.20 14.29
N ASN A 389 19.04 16.26 14.78
CA ASN A 389 19.35 15.48 15.97
C ASN A 389 20.49 14.50 15.68
N LYS A 390 21.67 14.77 16.26
CA LYS A 390 22.89 13.97 16.08
C LYS A 390 22.89 12.65 16.86
N GLU A 391 21.91 12.43 17.75
CA GLU A 391 21.77 11.18 18.49
C GLU A 391 21.31 10.03 17.58
N ILE A 392 20.54 10.34 16.53
CA ILE A 392 20.11 9.38 15.52
C ILE A 392 21.24 9.16 14.51
N LYS A 393 22.04 8.11 14.74
CA LYS A 393 23.17 7.76 13.87
C LYS A 393 22.71 7.19 12.53
N GLU A 394 21.73 6.30 12.57
CA GLU A 394 21.17 5.61 11.41
C GLU A 394 19.63 5.69 11.48
N VAL A 395 19.01 5.90 10.33
CA VAL A 395 17.54 5.94 10.22
C VAL A 395 17.08 4.50 10.08
N ARG A 396 16.17 4.03 10.93
CA ARG A 396 15.73 2.64 10.91
C ARG A 396 14.89 2.32 9.67
N PRO A 397 14.85 1.07 9.21
CA PRO A 397 13.92 0.65 8.17
C PRO A 397 12.49 0.54 8.73
N SER A 398 11.50 0.96 7.94
CA SER A 398 10.07 0.90 8.30
C SER A 398 9.27 0.01 7.34
N PHE A 399 9.65 0.01 6.07
CA PHE A 399 9.03 -0.78 5.01
C PHE A 399 10.06 -1.53 4.17
N LEU A 400 9.67 -2.72 3.71
CA LEU A 400 10.38 -3.51 2.71
C LEU A 400 9.43 -3.79 1.54
N HIS A 401 9.59 -3.05 0.46
CA HIS A 401 8.77 -3.20 -0.73
C HIS A 401 9.36 -4.31 -1.61
N ALA A 402 8.61 -5.40 -1.78
CA ALA A 402 8.97 -6.55 -2.63
C ALA A 402 8.66 -6.27 -4.11
N ASN A 403 9.19 -5.17 -4.63
CA ASN A 403 8.89 -4.62 -5.95
C ASN A 403 9.33 -5.50 -7.16
N THR A 404 10.12 -6.56 -6.91
CA THR A 404 10.64 -7.44 -7.96
C THR A 404 9.92 -8.79 -8.00
N TYR A 405 9.85 -9.48 -6.87
CA TYR A 405 9.19 -10.80 -6.77
C TYR A 405 7.98 -10.69 -5.86
N ARG A 406 6.81 -10.80 -6.46
CA ARG A 406 5.54 -10.85 -5.73
C ARG A 406 5.47 -12.17 -4.97
N LEU A 407 5.17 -12.10 -3.69
CA LEU A 407 5.28 -13.20 -2.72
C LEU A 407 4.15 -14.25 -2.85
N ASP A 408 3.71 -14.55 -4.08
CA ASP A 408 2.68 -15.53 -4.39
C ASP A 408 3.26 -16.95 -4.32
N ALA A 409 2.79 -17.75 -3.37
CA ALA A 409 3.28 -19.12 -3.14
C ALA A 409 3.15 -20.05 -4.37
N SER A 410 2.20 -19.79 -5.26
CA SER A 410 1.99 -20.58 -6.48
C SER A 410 3.06 -20.34 -7.56
N GLU A 411 3.77 -19.22 -7.48
CA GLU A 411 4.78 -18.77 -8.45
C GLU A 411 6.20 -18.82 -7.87
N MET A 412 6.35 -18.59 -6.56
CA MET A 412 7.66 -18.48 -5.92
C MET A 412 8.54 -19.72 -6.06
N HIS A 413 7.96 -20.92 -6.25
CA HIS A 413 8.76 -22.11 -6.58
C HIS A 413 9.47 -22.00 -7.93
N ASP A 414 8.76 -21.49 -8.96
CA ASP A 414 9.35 -21.36 -10.29
C ASP A 414 10.39 -20.24 -10.29
N ILE A 415 10.05 -19.08 -9.71
CA ILE A 415 10.97 -17.94 -9.53
C ILE A 415 12.24 -18.39 -8.79
N PHE A 416 12.09 -19.19 -7.73
CA PHE A 416 13.22 -19.71 -6.97
C PHE A 416 14.20 -20.53 -7.83
N ASN A 417 13.68 -21.36 -8.73
CA ASN A 417 14.50 -22.22 -9.58
C ASN A 417 15.05 -21.50 -10.82
N SER A 418 14.25 -20.64 -11.45
CA SER A 418 14.59 -20.00 -12.73
C SER A 418 15.36 -18.69 -12.55
N GLU A 419 14.94 -17.83 -11.63
CA GLU A 419 15.47 -16.48 -11.47
C GLU A 419 16.43 -16.36 -10.28
N LEU A 420 16.05 -16.91 -9.12
CA LEU A 420 16.91 -16.89 -7.93
C LEU A 420 18.01 -17.95 -8.03
N ARG A 421 17.85 -19.01 -8.84
CA ARG A 421 18.84 -20.10 -8.95
C ARG A 421 19.22 -20.70 -7.59
N SER A 422 18.19 -21.01 -6.80
CA SER A 422 18.32 -21.63 -5.48
C SER A 422 19.03 -20.79 -4.42
N GLN A 423 18.85 -19.47 -4.46
CA GLN A 423 19.40 -18.56 -3.46
C GLN A 423 18.33 -17.68 -2.82
N ARG A 424 18.73 -16.97 -1.76
CA ARG A 424 17.91 -15.99 -1.05
C ARG A 424 17.65 -14.75 -1.90
N MET A 425 16.50 -14.12 -1.71
CA MET A 425 16.05 -12.95 -2.48
C MET A 425 16.77 -11.67 -2.07
N TRP A 426 16.96 -11.47 -0.76
CA TRP A 426 17.35 -10.18 -0.20
C TRP A 426 18.73 -10.18 0.45
N GLY A 427 19.48 -11.25 0.26
CA GLY A 427 20.86 -11.40 0.72
C GLY A 427 21.00 -12.37 1.89
N GLU A 428 22.15 -12.31 2.55
CA GLU A 428 22.52 -13.27 3.58
C GLU A 428 21.79 -13.04 4.91
N THR A 429 21.60 -14.13 5.67
CA THR A 429 20.98 -14.13 7.00
C THR A 429 21.59 -13.08 7.94
N LYS A 430 22.94 -12.98 7.97
CA LYS A 430 23.64 -12.04 8.85
C LYS A 430 23.34 -10.59 8.48
N GLY A 431 23.24 -10.29 7.18
CA GLY A 431 22.88 -8.96 6.69
C GLY A 431 21.45 -8.59 7.07
N MET A 432 20.50 -9.52 6.90
CA MET A 432 19.10 -9.31 7.30
C MET A 432 18.96 -9.06 8.81
N ILE A 433 19.61 -9.87 9.64
CA ILE A 433 19.60 -9.70 11.10
C ILE A 433 20.28 -8.39 11.50
N GLY A 434 21.40 -8.04 10.88
CA GLY A 434 22.09 -6.78 11.17
C GLY A 434 21.22 -5.55 10.87
N LYS A 435 20.41 -5.60 9.80
CA LYS A 435 19.58 -4.48 9.36
C LYS A 435 18.24 -4.38 10.10
N PHE A 436 17.52 -5.49 10.22
CA PHE A 436 16.16 -5.51 10.74
C PHE A 436 16.06 -6.04 12.18
N GLY A 437 17.19 -6.43 12.78
CA GLY A 437 17.23 -7.14 14.08
C GLY A 437 16.74 -8.58 14.03
N ARG A 438 16.26 -9.04 12.87
CA ARG A 438 15.68 -10.37 12.62
C ARG A 438 15.84 -10.77 11.16
N ASP A 439 15.74 -12.06 10.87
CA ASP A 439 15.72 -12.55 9.49
C ASP A 439 14.32 -12.36 8.87
N VAL A 440 14.05 -11.14 8.36
CA VAL A 440 12.76 -10.77 7.73
C VAL A 440 12.44 -11.65 6.53
N GLU A 441 13.42 -12.00 5.70
CA GLU A 441 13.17 -12.86 4.54
C GLU A 441 12.73 -14.26 4.96
N LYS A 442 13.37 -14.86 5.97
CA LYS A 442 12.93 -16.16 6.51
C LYS A 442 11.49 -16.11 7.02
N GLN A 443 11.11 -14.99 7.62
CA GLN A 443 9.76 -14.76 8.09
C GLN A 443 8.77 -14.66 6.93
N VAL A 444 9.11 -13.91 5.88
CA VAL A 444 8.31 -13.83 4.66
C VAL A 444 8.12 -15.20 4.02
N TRP A 445 9.19 -15.97 3.83
CA TRP A 445 9.09 -17.33 3.29
C TRP A 445 8.21 -18.25 4.16
N ALA A 446 8.20 -18.05 5.49
CA ALA A 446 7.34 -18.81 6.38
C ALA A 446 5.86 -18.44 6.19
N GLU A 447 5.54 -17.15 6.01
CA GLU A 447 4.17 -16.71 5.75
C GLU A 447 3.69 -17.09 4.34
N THR A 448 4.57 -17.07 3.34
CA THR A 448 4.30 -17.58 2.00
C THR A 448 4.04 -19.09 2.04
N LEU A 449 4.84 -19.86 2.78
CA LEU A 449 4.61 -21.30 3.01
C LEU A 449 3.27 -21.54 3.71
N TYR A 450 2.97 -20.80 4.77
CA TYR A 450 1.71 -20.92 5.50
C TYR A 450 0.52 -20.72 4.56
N THR A 451 0.55 -19.64 3.77
CA THR A 451 -0.49 -19.28 2.82
C THR A 451 -0.66 -20.37 1.76
N GLY A 452 0.45 -20.84 1.16
CA GLY A 452 0.44 -21.93 0.19
C GLY A 452 -0.05 -23.27 0.73
N CYS A 453 0.06 -23.53 2.04
CA CYS A 453 -0.34 -24.80 2.65
C CYS A 453 -1.74 -24.82 3.28
N HIS A 454 -2.22 -23.68 3.79
CA HIS A 454 -3.53 -23.62 4.44
C HIS A 454 -4.62 -23.11 3.50
N LEU A 455 -4.26 -22.41 2.43
CA LEU A 455 -5.19 -21.70 1.55
C LEU A 455 -4.99 -22.06 0.07
N GLU A 456 -4.39 -23.22 -0.21
CA GLU A 456 -4.11 -23.70 -1.57
C GLU A 456 -5.35 -23.67 -2.49
N HIS A 457 -6.53 -23.90 -1.92
CA HIS A 457 -7.80 -23.97 -2.65
C HIS A 457 -8.75 -22.78 -2.39
N ALA A 458 -8.33 -21.82 -1.56
CA ALA A 458 -9.19 -20.70 -1.16
C ALA A 458 -9.16 -19.55 -2.17
N PHE A 459 -8.07 -19.41 -2.94
CA PHE A 459 -7.89 -18.31 -3.89
C PHE A 459 -8.36 -18.68 -5.28
N SER A 460 -9.18 -17.81 -5.87
CA SER A 460 -9.62 -17.92 -7.28
C SER A 460 -8.43 -17.87 -8.24
N ALA A 461 -7.40 -17.09 -7.90
CA ALA A 461 -6.14 -17.02 -8.66
C ALA A 461 -5.38 -18.36 -8.71
N TRP A 462 -5.68 -19.29 -7.79
CA TRP A 462 -5.00 -20.58 -7.67
C TRP A 462 -5.84 -21.77 -8.14
N VAL A 463 -7.03 -21.55 -8.71
CA VAL A 463 -7.94 -22.63 -9.13
C VAL A 463 -7.29 -23.66 -10.07
N ASN A 464 -6.37 -23.21 -10.92
CA ASN A 464 -5.63 -24.06 -11.86
C ASN A 464 -4.19 -24.38 -11.41
N LYS A 465 -3.81 -23.99 -10.19
CA LYS A 465 -2.50 -24.26 -9.63
C LYS A 465 -2.61 -25.54 -8.80
N THR A 466 -1.63 -26.43 -8.95
CA THR A 466 -1.61 -27.70 -8.22
C THR A 466 -0.35 -27.83 -7.40
N HIS A 467 -0.48 -28.51 -6.25
CA HIS A 467 0.64 -28.81 -5.36
C HIS A 467 1.37 -27.57 -4.85
N VAL A 468 0.67 -26.46 -4.64
CA VAL A 468 1.25 -25.19 -4.18
C VAL A 468 2.01 -25.42 -2.88
N CYS A 469 1.38 -26.03 -1.88
CA CYS A 469 2.02 -26.34 -0.59
C CYS A 469 3.30 -27.18 -0.74
N LYS A 470 3.25 -28.25 -1.54
CA LYS A 470 4.39 -29.15 -1.76
C LYS A 470 5.53 -28.47 -2.50
N ARG A 471 5.22 -27.54 -3.41
CA ARG A 471 6.22 -26.79 -4.20
C ARG A 471 6.91 -25.74 -3.35
N ILE A 472 6.15 -24.91 -2.64
CA ILE A 472 6.71 -23.89 -1.76
C ILE A 472 7.43 -24.51 -0.54
N GLY A 473 6.93 -25.62 0.00
CA GLY A 473 7.58 -26.36 1.08
C GLY A 473 8.97 -26.90 0.72
N ARG A 474 9.20 -27.27 -0.56
CA ARG A 474 10.54 -27.66 -1.04
C ARG A 474 11.51 -26.48 -1.03
N VAL A 475 11.05 -25.29 -1.42
CA VAL A 475 11.87 -24.06 -1.39
C VAL A 475 12.22 -23.71 0.05
N TYR A 476 11.21 -23.64 0.93
CA TYR A 476 11.42 -23.31 2.34
C TYR A 476 12.41 -24.27 3.01
N LYS A 477 12.25 -25.58 2.77
CA LYS A 477 13.17 -26.58 3.29
C LYS A 477 14.58 -26.33 2.78
N PHE A 478 14.78 -26.16 1.48
CA PHE A 478 16.10 -25.91 0.90
C PHE A 478 16.81 -24.71 1.53
N LEU A 479 16.08 -23.61 1.78
CA LEU A 479 16.67 -22.38 2.31
C LEU A 479 17.00 -22.45 3.81
N TYR A 480 16.25 -23.25 4.59
CA TYR A 480 16.23 -23.11 6.06
C TYR A 480 16.34 -24.41 6.87
N ASN A 481 16.42 -25.58 6.21
CA ASN A 481 16.54 -26.90 6.84
C ASN A 481 17.58 -27.76 6.10
#